data_AF-A0A660Y7J2-F1
#
_entry.id   AF-A0A660Y7J2-F1
#
_cell.length_a   1.000
_cell.length_b   1.000
_cell.length_c   1.000
_cell.angle_alpha   90.00
_cell.angle_beta   90.00
_cell.angle_gamma   90.00
#
_symmetry.space_group_name_H-M   'P 1'
#
loop_
_entity.id
_entity.type
_entity.pdbx_description
1 polymer ?
#
loop_
_entity_poly.entity_id
_entity_poly.type
_entity_poly.pdbx_seq_one_letter_code
_entity_poly.pdbx_strand_id
1 'polypeptide(L)' 'MNSSALHCISYGLYVVSSRKGDRLNGQIANTVFQVTSEPATLAVSI' A
#
# COMPACT_ATOMS: atom_id res chain seq x y z
N MET A 1 23.37 7.57 9.17
CA MET A 1 22.32 6.77 8.50
C MET A 1 22.46 6.95 7.00
N ASN A 2 22.40 5.87 6.22
CA ASN A 2 22.47 5.93 4.75
C ASN A 2 21.06 5.73 4.16
N SER A 3 20.42 6.79 3.67
CA SER A 3 19.05 6.73 3.12
C SER A 3 18.94 5.89 1.84
N SER A 4 20.01 5.81 1.05
CA SER A 4 20.03 5.04 -0.19
C SER A 4 19.75 3.54 0.03
N ALA A 5 20.02 3.02 1.23
CA ALA A 5 19.69 1.64 1.58
C ALA A 5 18.17 1.36 1.54
N LEU A 6 17.33 2.37 1.77
CA LEU A 6 15.87 2.23 1.72
C LEU A 6 15.34 2.02 0.30
N HIS A 7 16.06 2.51 -0.72
CA HIS A 7 15.67 2.34 -2.13
C HIS A 7 15.87 0.89 -2.62
N CYS A 8 16.59 0.06 -1.86
CA CYS A 8 16.74 -1.36 -2.16
C CYS A 8 15.54 -2.20 -1.70
N ILE A 9 14.60 -1.62 -0.95
CA ILE A 9 13.37 -2.32 -0.54
C ILE A 9 12.47 -2.47 -1.77
N SER A 10 12.08 -3.71 -2.07
CA SER A 10 11.17 -3.98 -3.18
C SER A 10 9.73 -3.67 -2.82
N TYR A 11 9.02 -3.06 -3.77
CA TYR A 11 7.60 -2.76 -3.67
C TYR A 11 6.90 -3.19 -4.96
N GLY A 12 5.61 -3.51 -4.86
CA GLY A 12 4.73 -3.55 -6.02
C GLY A 12 4.27 -2.15 -6.44
N LEU A 13 3.40 -2.07 -7.44
CA LEU A 13 2.73 -0.85 -7.84
C LEU A 13 1.24 -1.11 -7.96
N TYR A 14 0.43 -0.41 -7.17
CA TYR A 14 -0.99 -0.67 -7.03
C TYR A 14 -1.81 0.62 -7.18
N VAL A 15 -3.07 0.48 -7.58
CA VAL A 15 -4.10 1.51 -7.40
C VAL A 15 -4.88 1.18 -6.12
N VAL A 16 -4.78 2.03 -5.11
CA VAL A 16 -5.60 1.94 -3.89
C VAL A 16 -6.77 2.89 -4.02
N SER A 17 -7.99 2.37 -3.88
CA SER A 17 -9.23 3.14 -4.07
C SER A 17 -10.16 3.01 -2.88
N SER A 18 -11.02 4.01 -2.71
CA SER A 18 -12.08 4.01 -1.72
C SER A 18 -13.31 4.74 -2.24
N ARG A 19 -14.45 4.48 -1.62
CA ARG A 19 -15.72 5.14 -1.92
C ARG A 19 -16.39 5.58 -0.62
N LYS A 20 -16.83 6.84 -0.56
CA LYS A 20 -17.62 7.39 0.54
C LYS A 20 -18.90 8.02 -0.01
N GLY A 21 -20.01 7.28 0.07
CA GLY A 21 -21.26 7.66 -0.61
C GLY A 21 -21.02 7.70 -2.12
N ASP A 22 -21.27 8.84 -2.76
CA ASP A 22 -21.03 9.03 -4.20
C ASP A 22 -19.62 9.54 -4.54
N ARG A 23 -18.80 9.84 -3.52
CA ARG A 23 -17.42 10.29 -3.73
C ARG A 23 -16.50 9.11 -3.96
N LEU A 24 -15.82 9.13 -5.10
CA LEU A 24 -14.76 8.18 -5.46
C LEU A 24 -13.38 8.78 -5.12
N ASN A 25 -12.46 7.94 -4.66
CA ASN A 25 -11.06 8.27 -4.49
C ASN A 25 -10.18 7.13 -5.00
N GLY A 26 -9.05 7.46 -5.60
CA GLY A 26 -8.07 6.50 -6.11
C GLY A 26 -6.70 7.13 -6.21
N GLN A 27 -5.67 6.41 -5.75
CA GLN A 27 -4.28 6.85 -5.80
C GLN A 27 -3.34 5.70 -6.13
N ILE A 28 -2.17 6.05 -6.68
CA ILE A 28 -1.08 5.09 -6.83
C ILE A 28 -0.38 4.92 -5.47
N ALA A 29 -0.16 3.68 -5.06
CA ALA A 29 0.59 3.34 -3.87
C ALA A 29 1.51 2.14 -4.14
N ASN A 30 2.73 2.19 -3.60
CA ASN A 30 3.68 1.09 -3.65
C ASN A 30 3.73 0.30 -2.33
N THR A 31 3.34 0.93 -1.21
CA THR A 31 3.34 0.33 0.14
C THR A 31 2.03 -0.43 0.42
N VAL A 32 1.93 -1.65 -0.11
CA VAL A 32 0.81 -2.59 0.11
C VAL A 32 1.37 -3.98 0.42
N PHE A 33 1.03 -4.53 1.59
CA PHE A 33 1.57 -5.82 2.04
C PHE A 33 0.51 -6.66 2.78
N GLN A 34 0.57 -7.98 2.63
CA GLN A 34 -0.17 -8.90 3.50
C GLN A 34 0.55 -9.01 4.85
N VAL A 35 -0.20 -8.84 5.94
CA VAL A 35 0.36 -8.83 7.31
C VAL A 35 -0.06 -10.03 8.14
N THR A 36 -1.16 -10.71 7.79
CA THR A 36 -1.60 -11.96 8.43
C THR A 36 -2.14 -12.93 7.38
N SER A 37 -1.96 -14.24 7.62
CA SER A 37 -2.52 -15.30 6.78
C SER A 37 -3.95 -15.68 7.15
N GLU A 38 -4.30 -15.63 8.44
CA GLU A 38 -5.63 -16.02 8.96
C GLU A 38 -6.07 -15.05 10.07
N PRO A 39 -7.15 -14.26 9.86
CA PRO A 39 -7.74 -13.98 8.55
C PRO A 39 -6.72 -13.28 7.63
N ALA A 40 -6.89 -13.41 6.31
CA ALA A 40 -6.05 -12.71 5.36
C ALA A 40 -6.25 -11.18 5.48
N THR A 41 -5.21 -10.46 5.93
CA THR A 41 -5.28 -9.01 6.18
C THR A 41 -4.16 -8.29 5.42
N LEU A 42 -4.50 -7.16 4.79
CA LEU A 42 -3.56 -6.29 4.09
C LEU A 42 -3.37 -4.98 4.87
N ALA A 43 -2.13 -4.49 4.92
CA ALA A 43 -1.80 -3.14 5.38
C ALA A 43 -1.44 -2.25 4.18
N VAL A 44 -1.92 -1.00 4.24
CA VAL A 44 -1.70 0.04 3.24
C VAL A 44 -1.22 1.31 3.93
N SER A 45 -0.21 1.98 3.38
CA SER A 45 0.26 3.29 3.85
C SER A 45 -0.15 4.36 2.84
N ILE A 46 -0.98 5.31 3.26
CA ILE A 46 -1.73 6.25 2.42
C ILE A 46 -1.66 7.65 3.01
#